data_AF-A0A958QU17-F1
#
_entry.id   AF-A0A958QU17-F1
#
_cell.length_a   1.000
_cell.length_b   1.000
_cell.length_c   1.000
_cell.angle_alpha   90.00
_cell.angle_beta   90.00
_cell.angle_gamma   90.00
#
_symmetry.space_group_name_H-M   'P 1'
#
loop_
_entity.id
_entity.type
_entity.pdbx_description
1 polymer ?
#
loop_
_entity_poly.entity_id
_entity_poly.type
_entity_poly.pdbx_seq_one_letter_code
_entity_poly.pdbx_strand_id
1 'polypeptide(L)'
;MAVFSTLVAIGLHAYLAWTYYPLKYARSTGESLCNLNATFNCDAVAASSFSSFLNIPMAIWGLTTNIVFLIALLIYALRLTDERERAWRNVFYLSSFIALTSIFMAAISLFLINSFCLFCIGTYICSFVTLIALFPTGEFSFALLLADVKSIWIKNKNFVFLMASIPIFSFVIHQSMVRQYGAEKIQKVVETSINEWMQNPKNELNTLPSLSYGPERDQAKLVISEFADFLCGHCKHAAPSLDAFAKSHKDIRFEFYSFALDGECNDAVERKVGTPCTLAKAVYCAEKQHKGWELHDLAFKNQTDFYSARSTSDTIEKLKNLSSKLIDNWTELQTCIESEEALNSIRAQGKTG
;
A
#
# COMPACT_ATOMS: atom_id res chain seq x y z
N MET A 1 6.26 18.35 26.49
CA MET A 1 6.80 17.30 25.59
C MET A 1 5.82 16.15 25.39
N ALA A 2 5.42 15.39 26.42
CA ALA A 2 4.49 14.25 26.27
C ALA A 2 3.20 14.61 25.51
N VAL A 3 2.48 15.67 25.92
CA VAL A 3 1.23 16.12 25.26
C VAL A 3 1.44 16.41 23.77
N PHE A 4 2.49 17.16 23.43
CA PHE A 4 2.80 17.50 22.04
C PHE A 4 3.11 16.24 21.21
N SER A 5 3.93 15.33 21.75
CA SER A 5 4.26 14.07 21.08
C SER A 5 3.04 13.19 20.84
N THR A 6 2.10 13.16 21.79
CA THR A 6 0.83 12.43 21.64
C THR A 6 -0.05 13.06 20.55
N LEU A 7 -0.15 14.39 20.49
CA LEU A 7 -0.90 15.08 19.44
C LEU A 7 -0.34 14.77 18.04
N VAL A 8 0.99 14.75 17.90
CA VAL A 8 1.64 14.34 16.65
C VAL A 8 1.30 12.88 16.31
N ALA A 9 1.37 11.96 17.29
CA ALA A 9 1.00 10.55 17.07
C ALA A 9 -0.45 10.37 16.62
N ILE A 10 -1.39 11.14 17.19
CA ILE A 10 -2.81 11.16 16.76
C ILE A 10 -2.91 11.59 15.29
N GLY A 11 -2.22 12.66 14.90
CA GLY A 11 -2.22 13.13 13.51
C GLY A 11 -1.67 12.09 12.52
N LEU A 12 -0.57 11.43 12.88
CA LEU A 12 0.03 10.36 12.08
C LEU A 12 -0.91 9.15 11.94
N HIS A 13 -1.54 8.71 13.02
CA HIS A 13 -2.51 7.61 12.97
C HIS A 13 -3.79 7.98 12.20
N ALA A 14 -4.25 9.23 12.30
CA ALA A 14 -5.38 9.73 11.52
C ALA A 14 -5.06 9.73 10.02
N TYR A 15 -3.86 10.17 9.64
CA TYR A 15 -3.40 10.10 8.25
C TYR A 15 -3.32 8.66 7.75
N LEU A 16 -2.68 7.76 8.50
CA LEU A 16 -2.59 6.34 8.16
C LEU A 16 -3.97 5.67 8.03
N ALA A 17 -4.91 6.04 8.90
CA ALA A 17 -6.28 5.56 8.81
C ALA A 17 -6.97 6.10 7.54
N TRP A 18 -6.77 7.37 7.21
CA TRP A 18 -7.35 8.01 6.05
C TRP A 18 -6.83 7.41 4.73
N THR A 19 -5.56 7.04 4.64
CA THR A 19 -4.99 6.38 3.45
C THR A 19 -5.36 4.89 3.36
N TYR A 20 -5.55 4.21 4.49
CA TYR A 20 -5.87 2.78 4.53
C TYR A 20 -7.17 2.41 3.80
N TYR A 21 -8.27 3.13 4.04
CA TYR A 21 -9.58 2.73 3.47
C TYR A 21 -9.62 2.89 1.94
N PRO A 22 -9.20 4.02 1.33
CA PRO A 22 -9.12 4.13 -0.12
C PRO A 22 -8.24 3.06 -0.78
N LEU A 23 -7.11 2.71 -0.16
CA LEU A 23 -6.22 1.65 -0.64
C LEU A 23 -6.91 0.28 -0.59
N LYS A 24 -7.47 -0.09 0.58
CA LYS A 24 -8.16 -1.38 0.77
C LYS A 24 -9.36 -1.56 -0.15
N TYR A 25 -10.05 -0.47 -0.46
CA TYR A 25 -11.28 -0.46 -1.24
C TYR A 25 -11.09 0.00 -2.68
N ALA A 26 -9.84 0.00 -3.17
CA ALA A 26 -9.46 0.31 -4.56
C ALA A 26 -10.07 1.63 -5.09
N ARG A 27 -10.19 2.64 -4.21
CA ARG A 27 -10.64 4.00 -4.56
C ARG A 27 -9.50 5.02 -4.57
N SER A 28 -8.26 4.58 -4.36
CA SER A 28 -7.12 5.48 -4.44
C SER A 28 -6.85 5.85 -5.90
N THR A 29 -6.94 7.15 -6.23
CA THR A 29 -6.58 7.70 -7.54
C THR A 29 -5.18 8.32 -7.56
N GLY A 30 -4.33 7.99 -6.56
CA GLY A 30 -2.98 8.53 -6.45
C GLY A 30 -2.08 7.73 -5.51
N GLU A 31 -0.77 7.92 -5.67
CA GLU A 31 0.25 7.41 -4.75
C GLU A 31 0.18 8.14 -3.41
N SER A 32 0.37 7.42 -2.31
CA SER A 32 0.50 8.06 -1.00
C SER A 32 1.79 8.87 -0.90
N LEU A 33 1.84 9.82 0.05
CA LEU A 33 2.98 10.73 0.23
C LEU A 33 4.30 10.03 0.56
N CYS A 34 4.28 8.74 0.91
CA CYS A 34 5.45 7.95 1.29
C CYS A 34 5.58 6.66 0.45
N ASN A 35 5.13 6.69 -0.81
CA ASN A 35 5.49 5.68 -1.81
C ASN A 35 6.70 6.18 -2.63
N LEU A 36 7.91 6.09 -2.06
CA LEU A 36 9.13 6.64 -2.68
C LEU A 36 9.93 5.59 -3.46
N ASN A 37 10.01 4.36 -2.94
CA ASN A 37 10.70 3.23 -3.55
C ASN A 37 10.29 1.90 -2.87
N ALA A 38 10.77 0.76 -3.35
CA ALA A 38 10.44 -0.56 -2.79
C ALA A 38 10.78 -0.72 -1.29
N THR A 39 11.78 0.02 -0.80
CA THR A 39 12.20 0.01 0.60
C THR A 39 11.36 0.96 1.45
N PHE A 40 10.97 2.13 0.94
CA PHE A 40 10.17 3.13 1.62
C PHE A 40 8.80 3.26 0.94
N ASN A 41 7.89 2.37 1.35
CA ASN A 41 6.55 2.26 0.77
C ASN A 41 5.50 2.02 1.87
N CYS A 42 4.73 3.06 2.21
CA CYS A 42 3.65 2.92 3.19
C CYS A 42 2.43 2.16 2.66
N ASP A 43 2.25 2.08 1.33
CA ASP A 43 1.13 1.35 0.72
C ASP A 43 1.36 -0.15 0.83
N ALA A 44 2.59 -0.62 0.60
CA ALA A 44 2.97 -2.02 0.80
C ALA A 44 2.74 -2.47 2.25
N VAL A 45 3.10 -1.63 3.23
CA VAL A 45 2.85 -1.91 4.65
C VAL A 45 1.35 -1.90 4.97
N ALA A 46 0.59 -0.94 4.43
CA ALA A 46 -0.85 -0.83 4.63
C ALA A 46 -1.65 -1.96 3.95
N ALA A 47 -1.13 -2.54 2.87
CA ALA A 47 -1.73 -3.68 2.17
C ALA A 47 -1.44 -5.03 2.84
N SER A 48 -0.39 -5.10 3.67
CA SER A 48 -0.02 -6.35 4.37
C SER A 48 -1.12 -6.83 5.33
N SER A 49 -1.15 -8.14 5.62
CA SER A 49 -2.10 -8.73 6.59
C SER A 49 -1.93 -8.16 8.01
N PHE A 50 -0.71 -7.74 8.37
CA PHE A 50 -0.37 -7.13 9.66
C PHE A 50 -0.93 -5.71 9.86
N SER A 51 -1.45 -5.09 8.81
CA SER A 51 -2.10 -3.78 8.87
C SER A 51 -3.44 -3.79 9.60
N SER A 52 -4.01 -4.97 9.89
CA SER A 52 -5.30 -5.12 10.54
C SER A 52 -5.24 -6.10 11.71
N PHE A 53 -5.97 -5.76 12.78
CA PHE A 53 -6.18 -6.60 13.97
C PHE A 53 -7.67 -6.67 14.28
N LEU A 54 -8.22 -7.88 14.35
CA LEU A 54 -9.68 -8.13 14.47
C LEU A 54 -10.47 -7.45 13.34
N ASN A 55 -9.94 -7.47 12.10
CA ASN A 55 -10.47 -6.78 10.92
C ASN A 55 -10.52 -5.24 11.01
N ILE A 56 -10.07 -4.66 12.12
CA ILE A 56 -9.96 -3.20 12.30
C ILE A 56 -8.51 -2.79 12.00
N PRO A 57 -8.27 -1.71 11.24
CA PRO A 57 -6.92 -1.28 10.90
C PRO A 57 -6.12 -0.90 12.15
N MET A 58 -4.85 -1.29 12.20
CA MET A 58 -3.94 -0.91 13.30
C MET A 58 -3.82 0.61 13.46
N ALA A 59 -4.02 1.37 12.39
CA ALA A 59 -4.09 2.83 12.45
C ALA A 59 -5.27 3.34 13.30
N ILE A 60 -6.43 2.68 13.27
CA ILE A 60 -7.59 3.04 14.10
C ILE A 60 -7.34 2.67 15.56
N TRP A 61 -6.77 1.49 15.83
CA TRP A 61 -6.35 1.11 17.18
C TRP A 61 -5.35 2.11 17.77
N GLY A 62 -4.35 2.51 16.98
CA GLY A 62 -3.40 3.54 17.37
C GLY A 62 -4.03 4.90 17.60
N LEU A 63 -4.94 5.33 16.72
CA LEU A 63 -5.66 6.60 16.82
C LEU A 63 -6.46 6.69 18.13
N THR A 64 -7.32 5.70 18.38
CA THR A 64 -8.19 5.69 19.57
C THR A 64 -7.38 5.53 20.85
N THR A 65 -6.36 4.68 20.86
CA THR A 65 -5.47 4.52 22.01
C THR A 65 -4.75 5.82 22.35
N ASN A 66 -4.24 6.56 21.36
CA ASN A 66 -3.57 7.84 21.60
C ASN A 66 -4.54 8.95 22.03
N ILE A 67 -5.78 8.98 21.53
CA ILE A 67 -6.82 9.91 22.00
C ILE A 67 -7.15 9.64 23.48
N VAL A 68 -7.36 8.37 23.83
CA VAL A 68 -7.68 7.96 25.19
C VAL A 68 -6.51 8.22 26.14
N PHE A 69 -5.28 7.94 25.68
CA PHE A 69 -4.06 8.27 26.40
C PHE A 69 -3.91 9.79 26.61
N LEU A 70 -4.21 10.61 25.61
CA LEU A 70 -4.19 12.07 25.73
C LEU A 70 -5.17 12.56 26.81
N ILE A 71 -6.38 11.99 26.87
CA ILE A 71 -7.36 12.32 27.91
C ILE A 71 -6.80 11.97 29.30
N ALA A 72 -6.26 10.76 29.48
CA ALA A 72 -5.64 10.34 30.74
C ALA A 72 -4.46 11.26 31.13
N LEU A 73 -3.63 11.62 30.16
CA LEU A 73 -2.49 12.52 30.33
C LEU A 73 -2.94 13.93 30.73
N LEU A 74 -4.02 14.46 30.15
CA LEU A 74 -4.57 15.77 30.48
C LEU A 74 -5.20 15.77 31.88
N ILE A 75 -5.91 14.71 32.28
CA ILE A 75 -6.44 14.56 33.65
C ILE A 75 -5.28 14.65 34.66
N TYR A 76 -4.17 13.96 34.40
CA TYR A 76 -2.96 14.03 35.21
C TYR A 76 -2.31 15.42 35.18
N ALA A 77 -2.07 15.98 33.99
CA ALA A 77 -1.33 17.23 33.81
C ALA A 77 -2.07 18.45 34.36
N LEU A 78 -3.40 18.50 34.19
CA LEU A 78 -4.28 19.58 34.66
C LEU A 78 -4.74 19.39 36.11
N ARG A 79 -4.27 18.34 36.80
CA ARG A 79 -4.58 18.05 38.21
C ARG A 79 -6.08 17.91 38.47
N LEU A 80 -6.80 17.24 37.57
CA LEU A 80 -8.25 17.03 37.66
C LEU A 80 -8.66 15.82 38.54
N THR A 81 -7.73 15.28 39.32
CA THR A 81 -7.96 14.11 40.17
C THR A 81 -7.20 14.22 41.48
N ASP A 82 -7.85 13.82 42.57
CA ASP A 82 -7.27 13.80 43.91
C ASP A 82 -6.24 12.67 44.06
N GLU A 83 -6.33 11.60 43.25
CA GLU A 83 -5.42 10.44 43.29
C GLU A 83 -4.25 10.57 42.30
N ARG A 84 -3.48 11.66 42.40
CA ARG A 84 -2.46 12.05 41.41
C ARG A 84 -1.38 10.99 41.14
N GLU A 85 -0.87 10.32 42.18
CA GLU A 85 0.18 9.30 42.02
C GLU A 85 -0.31 8.08 41.23
N ARG A 86 -1.55 7.65 41.46
CA ARG A 86 -2.17 6.56 40.69
C ARG A 86 -2.44 6.97 39.25
N ALA A 87 -2.91 8.19 39.04
CA ALA A 87 -3.13 8.72 37.70
C ALA A 87 -1.82 8.75 36.89
N TRP A 88 -0.72 9.15 37.50
CA TRP A 88 0.61 9.07 36.88
C TRP A 88 1.02 7.64 36.53
N ARG A 89 0.90 6.68 37.48
CA ARG A 89 1.26 5.28 37.23
C ARG A 89 0.43 4.66 36.10
N ASN A 90 -0.87 4.95 36.06
CA ASN A 90 -1.75 4.50 34.98
C ASN A 90 -1.33 5.06 33.61
N VAL A 91 -1.01 6.35 33.53
CA VAL A 91 -0.47 6.97 32.32
C VAL A 91 0.87 6.35 31.93
N PHE A 92 1.74 6.08 32.90
CA PHE A 92 3.04 5.42 32.66
C PHE A 92 2.89 3.98 32.13
N TYR A 93 1.97 3.19 32.70
CA TYR A 93 1.68 1.83 32.22
C TYR A 93 1.14 1.83 30.80
N LEU A 94 0.21 2.74 30.50
CA LEU A 94 -0.35 2.87 29.15
C LEU A 94 0.72 3.32 28.15
N SER A 95 1.58 4.28 28.51
CA SER A 95 2.71 4.70 27.66
C SER A 95 3.70 3.57 27.42
N SER A 96 4.00 2.77 28.44
CA SER A 96 4.87 1.59 28.33
C SER A 96 4.27 0.55 27.39
N PHE A 97 2.96 0.31 27.46
CA PHE A 97 2.26 -0.60 26.56
C PHE A 97 2.27 -0.13 25.10
N ILE A 98 2.08 1.18 24.86
CA ILE A 98 2.17 1.77 23.51
C ILE A 98 3.59 1.63 22.94
N ALA A 99 4.62 1.89 23.75
CA ALA A 99 6.01 1.71 23.35
C ALA A 99 6.34 0.24 23.04
N LEU A 100 5.88 -0.70 23.87
CA LEU A 100 6.06 -2.13 23.63
C LEU A 100 5.38 -2.58 22.33
N THR A 101 4.15 -2.12 22.08
CA THR A 101 3.45 -2.38 20.81
C THR A 101 4.21 -1.82 19.62
N SER A 102 4.86 -0.66 19.78
CA SER A 102 5.70 -0.05 18.74
C SER A 102 6.93 -0.91 18.43
N ILE A 103 7.58 -1.50 19.44
CA ILE A 103 8.69 -2.45 19.24
C ILE A 103 8.23 -3.67 18.44
N PHE A 104 7.08 -4.24 18.82
CA PHE A 104 6.53 -5.41 18.14
C PHE A 104 6.22 -5.11 16.66
N MET A 105 5.56 -3.99 16.38
CA MET A 105 5.26 -3.58 15.00
C MET A 105 6.52 -3.23 14.20
N ALA A 106 7.53 -2.61 14.82
CA ALA A 106 8.82 -2.35 14.18
C ALA A 106 9.53 -3.66 13.82
N ALA A 107 9.51 -4.67 14.70
CA ALA A 107 10.07 -5.99 14.41
C ALA A 107 9.37 -6.67 13.23
N ILE A 108 8.03 -6.60 13.15
CA ILE A 108 7.27 -7.12 12.01
C ILE A 108 7.68 -6.41 10.71
N SER A 109 7.76 -5.09 10.72
CA SER A 109 8.17 -4.30 9.54
C SER A 109 9.55 -4.70 9.05
N LEU A 110 10.50 -4.93 9.97
CA LEU A 110 11.89 -5.31 9.68
C LEU A 110 12.04 -6.74 9.18
N PHE A 111 11.42 -7.72 9.85
CA PHE A 111 11.70 -9.13 9.63
C PHE A 111 10.72 -9.83 8.68
N LEU A 112 9.47 -9.35 8.58
CA LEU A 112 8.41 -10.02 7.82
C LEU A 112 8.05 -9.30 6.53
N ILE A 113 7.92 -7.97 6.57
CA ILE A 113 7.47 -7.18 5.41
C ILE A 113 8.64 -6.76 4.51
N ASN A 114 9.81 -6.43 5.09
CA ASN A 114 10.97 -5.88 4.38
C ASN A 114 10.71 -4.52 3.68
N SER A 115 9.71 -3.77 4.14
CA SER A 115 9.45 -2.39 3.72
C SER A 115 9.29 -1.49 4.95
N PHE A 116 9.70 -0.22 4.81
CA PHE A 116 9.70 0.80 5.85
C PHE A 116 8.65 1.86 5.57
N CYS A 117 7.81 2.15 6.56
CA CYS A 117 6.84 3.23 6.49
C CYS A 117 7.30 4.41 7.36
N LEU A 118 7.57 5.58 6.77
CA LEU A 118 8.03 6.77 7.50
C LEU A 118 7.01 7.23 8.54
N PHE A 119 5.71 7.12 8.24
CA PHE A 119 4.65 7.46 9.19
C PHE A 119 4.63 6.50 10.39
N CYS A 120 4.81 5.19 10.18
CA CYS A 120 4.92 4.21 11.25
C CYS A 120 6.16 4.50 12.13
N ILE A 121 7.31 4.77 11.51
CA ILE A 121 8.53 5.18 12.22
C ILE A 121 8.26 6.43 13.06
N GLY A 122 7.55 7.42 12.50
CA GLY A 122 7.11 8.61 13.23
C GLY A 122 6.27 8.25 14.47
N THR A 123 5.30 7.33 14.35
CA THR A 123 4.51 6.87 15.50
C THR A 123 5.34 6.13 16.55
N TYR A 124 6.34 5.36 16.13
CA TYR A 124 7.25 4.66 17.05
C TYR A 124 8.14 5.66 17.80
N ILE A 125 8.70 6.65 17.11
CA ILE A 125 9.48 7.71 17.75
C ILE A 125 8.62 8.46 18.77
N CYS A 126 7.38 8.80 18.41
CA CYS A 126 6.47 9.50 19.32
C CYS A 126 6.14 8.68 20.58
N SER A 127 6.01 7.35 20.48
CA SER A 127 5.72 6.51 21.66
C SER A 127 6.89 6.50 22.65
N PHE A 128 8.13 6.41 22.17
CA PHE A 128 9.32 6.50 23.01
C PHE A 128 9.55 7.88 23.59
N VAL A 129 9.37 8.95 22.80
CA VAL A 129 9.46 10.34 23.29
C VAL A 129 8.45 10.58 24.42
N THR A 130 7.23 10.06 24.28
CA THR A 130 6.20 10.14 25.32
C THR A 130 6.62 9.39 26.59
N LEU A 131 7.13 8.17 26.47
CA LEU A 131 7.57 7.37 27.61
C LEU A 131 8.75 8.03 28.36
N ILE A 132 9.76 8.51 27.62
CA ILE A 132 10.93 9.20 28.18
C ILE A 132 10.50 10.50 28.88
N ALA A 133 9.55 11.25 28.31
CA ALA A 133 9.05 12.47 28.92
C ALA A 133 8.30 12.25 30.24
N LEU A 134 7.75 11.05 30.47
CA LEU A 134 7.06 10.69 31.71
C LEU A 134 8.01 10.15 32.79
N PHE A 135 9.13 9.54 32.40
CA PHE A 135 10.09 8.92 33.31
C PHE A 135 10.58 9.82 34.46
N PRO A 136 10.94 11.11 34.27
CA PRO A 136 11.44 11.96 35.36
C PRO A 136 10.34 12.47 36.32
N THR A 137 9.07 12.14 36.07
CA THR A 137 7.93 12.76 36.80
C THR A 137 7.35 11.91 37.91
N GLY A 138 7.88 10.70 38.15
CA GLY A 138 7.45 9.84 39.26
C GLY A 138 8.38 8.64 39.47
N GLU A 139 8.19 7.94 40.58
CA GLU A 139 8.95 6.75 40.93
C GLU A 139 8.21 5.48 40.47
N PHE A 140 8.85 4.68 39.63
CA PHE A 140 8.33 3.39 39.20
C PHE A 140 8.69 2.30 40.23
N SER A 141 7.69 1.57 40.71
CA SER A 141 7.90 0.41 41.59
C SER A 141 7.12 -0.80 41.11
N PHE A 142 7.85 -1.89 40.82
CA PHE A 142 7.27 -3.16 40.39
C PHE A 142 6.39 -3.81 41.47
N ALA A 143 6.68 -3.56 42.75
CA ALA A 143 5.94 -4.10 43.88
C ALA A 143 4.49 -3.59 43.96
N LEU A 144 4.25 -2.38 43.43
CA LEU A 144 2.92 -1.76 43.42
C LEU A 144 2.07 -2.16 42.21
N LEU A 145 2.68 -2.77 41.17
CA LEU A 145 1.99 -3.12 39.92
C LEU A 145 0.78 -4.05 40.16
N LEU A 146 0.97 -5.12 40.93
CA LEU A 146 -0.09 -6.09 41.26
C LEU A 146 -1.21 -5.46 42.11
N ALA A 147 -0.85 -4.58 43.04
CA ALA A 147 -1.81 -3.85 43.87
C ALA A 147 -2.62 -2.85 43.03
N ASP A 148 -1.96 -2.14 42.10
CA ASP A 148 -2.60 -1.17 41.22
C ASP A 148 -3.52 -1.86 40.21
N VAL A 149 -3.11 -2.99 39.61
CA VAL A 149 -3.96 -3.81 38.71
C VAL A 149 -5.24 -4.26 39.41
N LYS A 150 -5.13 -4.75 40.66
CA LYS A 150 -6.31 -5.14 41.44
C LYS A 150 -7.18 -3.92 41.79
N SER A 151 -6.57 -2.77 42.06
CA SER A 151 -7.28 -1.53 42.39
C SER A 151 -8.02 -0.90 41.20
N ILE A 152 -7.51 -1.10 39.98
CA ILE A 152 -8.17 -0.65 38.74
C ILE A 152 -9.57 -1.28 38.65
N TRP A 153 -9.71 -2.57 38.93
CA TRP A 153 -10.98 -3.29 38.86
C TRP A 153 -11.97 -2.96 39.99
N ILE A 154 -11.48 -2.56 41.17
CA ILE A 154 -12.32 -2.44 42.38
C ILE A 154 -12.62 -0.98 42.74
N LYS A 155 -11.64 -0.08 42.61
CA LYS A 155 -11.73 1.32 43.08
C LYS A 155 -11.87 2.33 41.95
N ASN A 156 -11.27 2.10 40.78
CA ASN A 156 -11.17 3.10 39.73
C ASN A 156 -11.97 2.74 38.47
N LYS A 157 -13.31 2.68 38.62
CA LYS A 157 -14.23 2.39 37.52
C LYS A 157 -14.04 3.34 36.32
N ASN A 158 -13.71 4.61 36.58
CA ASN A 158 -13.49 5.61 35.52
C ASN A 158 -12.33 5.24 34.59
N PHE A 159 -11.22 4.75 35.14
CA PHE A 159 -10.09 4.30 34.32
C PHE A 159 -10.42 3.04 33.52
N VAL A 160 -11.19 2.11 34.10
CA VAL A 160 -11.69 0.93 33.38
C VAL A 160 -12.63 1.32 32.25
N PHE A 161 -13.58 2.24 32.47
CA PHE A 161 -14.46 2.75 31.42
C PHE A 161 -13.66 3.45 30.31
N LEU A 162 -12.64 4.22 30.69
CA LEU A 162 -11.75 4.89 29.73
C LEU A 162 -11.01 3.86 28.85
N MET A 163 -10.51 2.77 29.42
CA MET A 163 -9.87 1.67 28.67
C MET A 163 -10.86 0.86 27.82
N ALA A 164 -12.04 0.55 28.35
CA ALA A 164 -13.10 -0.12 27.61
C ALA A 164 -13.61 0.72 26.43
N SER A 165 -13.45 2.05 26.47
CA SER A 165 -13.81 2.92 25.36
C SER A 165 -12.97 2.70 24.11
N ILE A 166 -11.71 2.25 24.23
CA ILE A 166 -10.81 2.02 23.09
C ILE A 166 -11.40 1.03 22.07
N PRO A 167 -11.77 -0.21 22.43
CA PRO A 167 -12.36 -1.15 21.47
C PRO A 167 -13.72 -0.69 20.95
N ILE A 168 -14.54 -0.05 21.79
CA ILE A 168 -15.87 0.46 21.39
C ILE A 168 -15.72 1.54 20.31
N PHE A 169 -14.91 2.57 20.58
CA PHE A 169 -14.68 3.65 19.61
C PHE A 169 -13.93 3.16 18.37
N SER A 170 -12.99 2.22 18.51
CA SER A 170 -12.31 1.62 17.36
C SER A 170 -13.31 0.92 16.43
N PHE A 171 -14.23 0.14 17.00
CA PHE A 171 -15.28 -0.52 16.24
C PHE A 171 -16.25 0.48 15.59
N VAL A 172 -16.73 1.48 16.33
CA VAL A 172 -17.67 2.49 15.82
C VAL A 172 -17.04 3.31 14.69
N ILE A 173 -15.80 3.79 14.87
CA ILE A 173 -15.09 4.54 13.82
C ILE A 173 -14.85 3.65 12.61
N HIS A 174 -14.46 2.39 12.81
CA HIS A 174 -14.28 1.45 11.70
C HIS A 174 -15.58 1.25 10.91
N GLN A 175 -16.70 0.97 11.58
CA GLN A 175 -18.00 0.80 10.93
C GLN A 175 -18.44 2.06 10.17
N SER A 176 -18.21 3.23 10.76
CA SER A 176 -18.50 4.52 10.11
C SER A 176 -17.68 4.70 8.83
N MET A 177 -16.37 4.45 8.90
CA MET A 177 -15.47 4.53 7.74
C MET A 177 -15.85 3.51 6.66
N VAL A 178 -16.07 2.24 7.03
CA VAL A 178 -16.52 1.17 6.11
C VAL A 178 -17.78 1.59 5.34
N ARG A 179 -18.78 2.16 6.04
CA ARG A 179 -20.00 2.67 5.41
C ARG A 179 -19.73 3.86 4.48
N GLN A 180 -18.93 4.83 4.93
CA GLN A 180 -18.59 6.01 4.13
C GLN A 180 -17.89 5.65 2.82
N TYR A 181 -16.96 4.68 2.86
CA TYR A 181 -16.25 4.22 1.67
C TYR A 181 -17.05 3.19 0.84
N GLY A 182 -18.27 2.84 1.25
CA GLY A 182 -19.15 1.93 0.51
C GLY A 182 -18.65 0.49 0.48
N ALA A 183 -17.92 0.07 1.52
CA ALA A 183 -17.30 -1.25 1.60
C ALA A 183 -18.30 -2.41 1.54
N GLU A 184 -19.53 -2.24 2.05
CA GLU A 184 -20.60 -3.25 1.90
C GLU A 184 -20.92 -3.50 0.42
N LYS A 185 -20.91 -2.45 -0.41
CA LYS A 185 -21.10 -2.57 -1.86
C LYS A 185 -19.90 -3.28 -2.50
N ILE A 186 -18.68 -3.00 -2.01
CA ILE A 186 -17.45 -3.63 -2.52
C ILE A 186 -17.41 -5.10 -2.15
N GLN A 187 -17.78 -5.48 -0.93
CA GLN A 187 -17.82 -6.89 -0.54
C GLN A 187 -18.78 -7.68 -1.42
N LYS A 188 -19.94 -7.11 -1.72
CA LYS A 188 -20.88 -7.71 -2.67
C LYS A 188 -20.32 -7.78 -4.08
N VAL A 189 -19.62 -6.74 -4.55
CA VAL A 189 -18.93 -6.76 -5.85
C VAL A 189 -17.85 -7.83 -5.87
N VAL A 190 -17.01 -7.95 -4.85
CA VAL A 190 -15.96 -8.97 -4.74
C VAL A 190 -16.57 -10.36 -4.77
N GLU A 191 -17.60 -10.63 -3.97
CA GLU A 191 -18.28 -11.92 -3.97
C GLU A 191 -18.88 -12.24 -5.34
N THR A 192 -19.52 -11.25 -5.98
CA THR A 192 -20.09 -11.41 -7.32
C THR A 192 -19.00 -11.67 -8.36
N SER A 193 -17.91 -10.90 -8.35
CA SER A 193 -16.79 -11.04 -9.28
C SER A 193 -16.04 -12.36 -9.11
N ILE A 194 -15.89 -12.87 -7.88
CA ILE A 194 -15.31 -14.19 -7.63
C ILE A 194 -16.23 -15.27 -8.19
N ASN A 195 -17.53 -15.17 -7.96
CA ASN A 195 -18.49 -16.13 -8.49
C ASN A 195 -18.53 -16.11 -10.03
N GLU A 196 -18.51 -14.93 -10.64
CA GLU A 196 -18.41 -14.75 -12.10
C GLU A 196 -17.10 -15.37 -12.63
N TRP A 197 -15.97 -15.08 -11.98
CA TRP A 197 -14.68 -15.64 -12.37
C TRP A 197 -14.64 -17.17 -12.29
N MET A 198 -15.21 -17.78 -11.23
CA MET A 198 -15.28 -19.23 -11.08
C MET A 198 -16.17 -19.90 -12.14
N GLN A 199 -17.14 -19.18 -12.69
CA GLN A 199 -18.06 -19.68 -13.71
C GLN A 199 -17.58 -19.43 -15.14
N ASN A 200 -16.67 -18.47 -15.33
CA ASN A 200 -16.12 -18.16 -16.64
C ASN A 200 -15.31 -19.34 -17.21
N PRO A 201 -15.37 -19.57 -18.52
CA PRO A 201 -14.59 -20.62 -19.16
C PRO A 201 -13.09 -20.35 -18.95
N LYS A 202 -12.34 -21.41 -18.66
CA LYS A 202 -10.89 -21.33 -18.56
C LYS A 202 -10.31 -21.17 -19.96
N ASN A 203 -9.61 -20.05 -20.17
CA ASN A 203 -8.85 -19.81 -21.39
C ASN A 203 -7.38 -20.16 -21.15
N GLU A 204 -6.81 -20.99 -22.01
CA GLU A 204 -5.37 -21.29 -21.97
C GLU A 204 -4.58 -20.20 -22.69
N LEU A 205 -3.72 -19.51 -21.94
CA LEU A 205 -2.83 -18.48 -22.49
C LEU A 205 -1.58 -19.16 -23.08
N ASN A 206 -1.62 -19.40 -24.38
CA ASN A 206 -0.53 -20.06 -25.14
C ASN A 206 0.59 -19.12 -25.58
N THR A 207 0.47 -17.83 -25.24
CA THR A 207 1.42 -16.79 -25.64
C THR A 207 2.28 -16.40 -24.45
N LEU A 208 3.57 -16.13 -24.71
CA LEU A 208 4.47 -15.62 -23.69
C LEU A 208 4.13 -14.16 -23.35
N PRO A 209 4.19 -13.78 -22.06
CA PRO A 209 4.01 -12.39 -21.66
C PRO A 209 5.19 -11.53 -22.12
N SER A 210 4.97 -10.22 -22.26
CA SER A 210 6.05 -9.25 -22.49
C SER A 210 6.97 -9.16 -21.28
N LEU A 211 6.41 -9.20 -20.07
CA LEU A 211 7.16 -9.15 -18.82
C LEU A 211 6.60 -10.15 -17.82
N SER A 212 7.44 -10.67 -16.93
CA SER A 212 6.96 -11.46 -15.80
C SER A 212 7.89 -11.35 -14.59
N TYR A 213 7.34 -11.61 -13.41
CA TYR A 213 8.12 -11.83 -12.18
C TYR A 213 7.37 -12.76 -11.23
N GLY A 214 8.08 -13.20 -10.17
CA GLY A 214 7.57 -14.16 -9.20
C GLY A 214 8.06 -15.59 -9.50
N PRO A 215 7.47 -16.61 -8.86
CA PRO A 215 7.83 -18.00 -9.09
C PRO A 215 7.45 -18.48 -10.51
N GLU A 216 7.91 -19.67 -10.87
CA GLU A 216 7.46 -20.36 -12.09
C GLU A 216 5.95 -20.64 -12.03
N ARG A 217 5.30 -20.74 -13.21
CA ARG A 217 3.83 -20.90 -13.30
C ARG A 217 3.30 -22.09 -12.50
N ASP A 218 4.02 -23.20 -12.50
CA ASP A 218 3.66 -24.45 -11.80
C ASP A 218 3.90 -24.39 -10.27
N GLN A 219 4.68 -23.41 -9.81
CA GLN A 219 4.99 -23.17 -8.40
C GLN A 219 4.16 -22.05 -7.78
N ALA A 220 3.53 -21.21 -8.60
CA ALA A 220 2.68 -20.11 -8.15
C ALA A 220 1.34 -20.62 -7.63
N LYS A 221 0.86 -20.09 -6.50
CA LYS A 221 -0.51 -20.35 -6.04
C LYS A 221 -1.56 -19.60 -6.87
N LEU A 222 -1.16 -18.46 -7.45
CA LEU A 222 -1.96 -17.64 -8.31
C LEU A 222 -1.08 -17.03 -9.40
N VAL A 223 -1.53 -17.11 -10.65
CA VAL A 223 -0.96 -16.38 -11.77
C VAL A 223 -1.91 -15.25 -12.13
N ILE A 224 -1.41 -14.02 -12.11
CA ILE A 224 -2.15 -12.83 -12.54
C ILE A 224 -1.62 -12.44 -13.91
N SER A 225 -2.45 -12.59 -14.94
CA SER A 225 -2.14 -12.19 -16.30
C SER A 225 -2.85 -10.87 -16.60
N GLU A 226 -2.10 -9.76 -16.62
CA GLU A 226 -2.61 -8.43 -16.93
C GLU A 226 -2.49 -8.16 -18.44
N PHE A 227 -3.60 -7.77 -19.07
CA PHE A 227 -3.62 -7.25 -20.44
C PHE A 227 -3.82 -5.73 -20.38
N ALA A 228 -2.86 -4.97 -20.88
CA ALA A 228 -2.89 -3.52 -20.73
C ALA A 228 -2.27 -2.75 -21.90
N ASP A 229 -2.68 -1.50 -22.01
CA ASP A 229 -2.20 -0.52 -22.97
C ASP A 229 -1.64 0.71 -22.24
N PHE A 230 -0.46 1.18 -22.67
CA PHE A 230 0.24 2.30 -22.04
C PHE A 230 -0.47 3.65 -22.19
N LEU A 231 -1.38 3.80 -23.16
CA LEU A 231 -2.25 4.96 -23.34
C LEU A 231 -3.68 4.74 -22.84
N CYS A 232 -4.00 3.62 -22.22
CA CYS A 232 -5.28 3.43 -21.55
C CYS A 232 -5.26 4.07 -20.16
N GLY A 233 -6.15 5.06 -19.94
CA GLY A 233 -6.26 5.72 -18.64
C GLY A 233 -6.68 4.77 -17.52
N HIS A 234 -7.51 3.75 -17.82
CA HIS A 234 -7.90 2.74 -16.83
C HIS A 234 -6.74 1.82 -16.46
N CYS A 235 -5.94 1.37 -17.43
CA CYS A 235 -4.74 0.56 -17.17
C CYS A 235 -3.75 1.33 -16.28
N LYS A 236 -3.52 2.61 -16.56
CA LYS A 236 -2.67 3.46 -15.71
C LYS A 236 -3.14 3.52 -14.25
N HIS A 237 -4.45 3.56 -14.02
CA HIS A 237 -5.00 3.57 -12.65
C HIS A 237 -4.88 2.20 -11.97
N ALA A 238 -4.98 1.11 -12.72
CA ALA A 238 -4.94 -0.25 -12.18
C ALA A 238 -3.50 -0.71 -11.84
N ALA A 239 -2.53 -0.38 -12.70
CA ALA A 239 -1.16 -0.91 -12.65
C ALA A 239 -0.49 -0.78 -11.27
N PRO A 240 -0.51 0.37 -10.56
CA PRO A 240 0.17 0.48 -9.27
C PRO A 240 -0.41 -0.44 -8.19
N SER A 241 -1.74 -0.63 -8.18
CA SER A 241 -2.40 -1.46 -7.17
C SER A 241 -2.16 -2.95 -7.42
N LEU A 242 -2.19 -3.37 -8.69
CA LEU A 242 -1.88 -4.73 -9.09
C LEU A 242 -0.42 -5.09 -8.82
N ASP A 243 0.50 -4.20 -9.16
CA ASP A 243 1.94 -4.39 -8.93
C ASP A 243 2.27 -4.46 -7.43
N ALA A 244 1.71 -3.55 -6.61
CA ALA A 244 1.88 -3.59 -5.17
C ALA A 244 1.33 -4.87 -4.54
N PHE A 245 0.18 -5.34 -5.03
CA PHE A 245 -0.40 -6.61 -4.57
C PHE A 245 0.50 -7.79 -4.94
N ALA A 246 0.94 -7.90 -6.19
CA ALA A 246 1.80 -9.01 -6.62
C ALA A 246 3.17 -9.00 -5.93
N LYS A 247 3.84 -7.84 -5.82
CA LYS A 247 5.15 -7.72 -5.13
C LYS A 247 5.08 -8.04 -3.63
N SER A 248 3.93 -7.85 -2.99
CA SER A 248 3.76 -8.18 -1.56
C SER A 248 3.51 -9.68 -1.29
N HIS A 249 3.34 -10.51 -2.34
CA HIS A 249 3.05 -11.93 -2.22
C HIS A 249 4.05 -12.79 -2.98
N LYS A 250 4.93 -13.48 -2.25
CA LYS A 250 6.00 -14.33 -2.84
C LYS A 250 5.47 -15.58 -3.58
N ASP A 251 4.22 -15.94 -3.35
CA ASP A 251 3.53 -17.09 -3.94
C ASP A 251 2.65 -16.71 -5.16
N ILE A 252 2.74 -15.46 -5.62
CA ILE A 252 2.04 -14.96 -6.81
C ILE A 252 3.03 -14.75 -7.94
N ARG A 253 2.67 -15.23 -9.13
CA ARG A 253 3.34 -14.89 -10.39
C ARG A 253 2.55 -13.80 -11.10
N PHE A 254 3.23 -12.75 -11.53
CA PHE A 254 2.64 -11.66 -12.29
C PHE A 254 3.16 -11.67 -13.73
N GLU A 255 2.26 -11.55 -14.69
CA GLU A 255 2.56 -11.62 -16.11
C GLU A 255 1.88 -10.46 -16.83
N PHE A 256 2.67 -9.64 -17.50
CA PHE A 256 2.18 -8.50 -18.27
C PHE A 256 2.13 -8.84 -19.75
N TYR A 257 0.94 -8.72 -20.32
CA TYR A 257 0.64 -8.85 -21.73
C TYR A 257 0.28 -7.48 -22.30
N SER A 258 0.97 -7.10 -23.35
CA SER A 258 0.67 -5.90 -24.11
C SER A 258 -0.60 -6.12 -24.93
N PHE A 259 -1.62 -5.33 -24.65
CA PHE A 259 -2.86 -5.27 -25.42
C PHE A 259 -2.97 -3.89 -26.06
N ALA A 260 -2.11 -3.62 -27.04
CA ALA A 260 -2.03 -2.31 -27.66
C ALA A 260 -3.39 -1.91 -28.26
N LEU A 261 -3.90 -0.74 -27.90
CA LEU A 261 -5.12 -0.15 -28.46
C LEU A 261 -4.82 0.50 -29.81
N ASP A 262 -4.21 -0.28 -30.71
CA ASP A 262 -3.74 0.15 -32.01
C ASP A 262 -3.78 -1.00 -33.03
N GLY A 263 -4.44 -0.75 -34.16
CA GLY A 263 -4.62 -1.70 -35.26
C GLY A 263 -3.34 -2.09 -36.00
N GLU A 264 -2.19 -1.46 -35.73
CA GLU A 264 -0.89 -1.96 -36.20
C GLU A 264 -0.53 -3.28 -35.48
N CYS A 265 -0.77 -3.35 -34.19
CA CYS A 265 -0.40 -4.45 -33.30
C CYS A 265 -1.59 -5.31 -32.85
N ASN A 266 -2.83 -4.86 -33.01
CA ASN A 266 -4.01 -5.55 -32.49
C ASN A 266 -5.15 -5.52 -33.51
N ASP A 267 -5.45 -6.67 -34.11
CA ASP A 267 -6.47 -6.79 -35.16
C ASP A 267 -7.90 -6.50 -34.64
N ALA A 268 -8.13 -6.52 -33.32
CA ALA A 268 -9.41 -6.14 -32.71
C ALA A 268 -9.64 -4.61 -32.68
N VAL A 269 -8.64 -3.81 -33.06
CA VAL A 269 -8.69 -2.35 -33.02
C VAL A 269 -8.60 -1.77 -34.42
N GLU A 270 -9.60 -1.00 -34.84
CA GLU A 270 -9.63 -0.43 -36.19
C GLU A 270 -8.61 0.71 -36.40
N ARG A 271 -8.40 1.54 -35.37
CA ARG A 271 -7.58 2.75 -35.48
C ARG A 271 -6.09 2.43 -35.44
N LYS A 272 -5.31 3.02 -36.37
CA LYS A 272 -3.85 2.89 -36.45
C LYS A 272 -3.18 4.23 -36.20
N VAL A 273 -2.68 4.44 -34.99
CA VAL A 273 -2.01 5.69 -34.55
C VAL A 273 -0.49 5.48 -34.46
N GLY A 274 -0.04 4.25 -34.29
CA GLY A 274 1.35 3.83 -34.14
C GLY A 274 1.85 3.91 -32.69
N THR A 275 1.49 4.95 -31.94
CA THR A 275 2.03 5.20 -30.58
C THR A 275 1.82 4.03 -29.60
N PRO A 276 0.61 3.48 -29.40
CA PRO A 276 0.40 2.39 -28.44
C PRO A 276 1.17 1.12 -28.82
N CYS A 277 1.15 0.75 -30.11
CA CYS A 277 1.93 -0.37 -30.65
C CYS A 277 3.44 -0.16 -30.46
N THR A 278 3.92 1.07 -30.66
CA THR A 278 5.33 1.43 -30.47
C THR A 278 5.75 1.29 -29.00
N LEU A 279 4.92 1.76 -28.06
CA LEU A 279 5.17 1.61 -26.62
C LEU A 279 5.19 0.14 -26.19
N ALA A 280 4.25 -0.66 -26.69
CA ALA A 280 4.22 -2.11 -26.45
C ALA A 280 5.49 -2.80 -26.94
N LYS A 281 5.91 -2.54 -28.19
CA LYS A 281 7.16 -3.06 -28.75
C LYS A 281 8.38 -2.58 -27.96
N ALA A 282 8.40 -1.31 -27.52
CA ALA A 282 9.51 -0.76 -26.74
C ALA A 282 9.70 -1.50 -25.41
N VAL A 283 8.62 -1.77 -24.68
CA VAL A 283 8.69 -2.51 -23.42
C VAL A 283 9.12 -3.96 -23.63
N TYR A 284 8.56 -4.66 -24.63
CA TYR A 284 9.02 -6.00 -25.01
C TYR A 284 10.53 -6.03 -25.34
N CYS A 285 10.99 -5.04 -26.12
CA CYS A 285 12.40 -4.95 -26.51
C CYS A 285 13.32 -4.53 -25.37
N ALA A 286 12.85 -3.71 -24.43
CA ALA A 286 13.64 -3.32 -23.26
C ALA A 286 13.86 -4.50 -22.31
N GLU A 287 12.96 -5.47 -22.27
CA GLU A 287 13.15 -6.68 -21.47
C GLU A 287 14.33 -7.53 -21.95
N LYS A 288 14.66 -7.49 -23.25
CA LYS A 288 15.88 -8.12 -23.77
C LYS A 288 17.17 -7.52 -23.19
N GLN A 289 17.09 -6.31 -22.63
CA GLN A 289 18.15 -5.63 -21.89
C GLN A 289 17.90 -5.65 -20.36
N HIS A 290 16.94 -6.44 -19.86
CA HIS A 290 16.50 -6.47 -18.47
C HIS A 290 16.01 -5.11 -17.93
N LYS A 291 15.40 -4.30 -18.80
CA LYS A 291 14.84 -2.97 -18.49
C LYS A 291 13.34 -2.87 -18.78
N GLY A 292 12.66 -4.00 -18.95
CA GLY A 292 11.27 -4.02 -19.38
C GLY A 292 10.33 -3.40 -18.35
N TRP A 293 10.46 -3.78 -17.07
CA TRP A 293 9.65 -3.22 -15.97
C TRP A 293 9.90 -1.73 -15.74
N GLU A 294 11.16 -1.29 -15.77
CA GLU A 294 11.46 0.13 -15.61
C GLU A 294 10.92 0.97 -16.77
N LEU A 295 10.97 0.45 -18.01
CA LEU A 295 10.41 1.13 -19.16
C LEU A 295 8.87 1.11 -19.15
N HIS A 296 8.27 0.02 -18.68
CA HIS A 296 6.83 -0.11 -18.42
C HIS A 296 6.34 0.97 -17.46
N ASP A 297 7.00 1.12 -16.31
CA ASP A 297 6.63 2.10 -15.29
C ASP A 297 6.82 3.53 -15.81
N LEU A 298 7.91 3.77 -16.55
CA LEU A 298 8.17 5.05 -17.21
C LEU A 298 7.08 5.39 -18.22
N ALA A 299 6.62 4.43 -19.02
CA ALA A 299 5.57 4.64 -20.02
C ALA A 299 4.25 5.06 -19.36
N PHE A 300 3.80 4.35 -18.31
CA PHE A 300 2.58 4.72 -17.59
C PHE A 300 2.70 6.06 -16.86
N LYS A 301 3.85 6.32 -16.22
CA LYS A 301 4.12 7.58 -15.53
C LYS A 301 3.98 8.78 -16.47
N ASN A 302 4.56 8.68 -17.67
CA ASN A 302 4.59 9.74 -18.67
C ASN A 302 3.48 9.61 -19.74
N GLN A 303 2.37 8.91 -19.44
CA GLN A 303 1.26 8.69 -20.38
C GLN A 303 0.77 9.98 -21.07
N THR A 304 0.73 11.11 -20.36
CA THR A 304 0.32 12.41 -20.92
C THR A 304 1.25 12.90 -22.02
N ASP A 305 2.56 12.68 -21.88
CA ASP A 305 3.56 13.07 -22.88
C ASP A 305 3.38 12.24 -24.16
N PHE A 306 3.04 10.96 -24.01
CA PHE A 306 2.80 10.07 -25.14
C PHE A 306 1.44 10.29 -25.83
N TYR A 307 0.41 10.79 -25.15
CA TYR A 307 -0.84 11.19 -25.82
C TYR A 307 -0.64 12.26 -26.90
N SER A 308 0.34 13.14 -26.70
CA SER A 308 0.67 14.17 -27.68
C SER A 308 1.54 13.65 -28.83
N ALA A 309 2.00 12.39 -28.79
CA ALA A 309 2.81 11.81 -29.84
C ALA A 309 1.98 11.58 -31.11
N ARG A 310 2.47 12.08 -32.25
CA ARG A 310 1.73 12.09 -33.52
C ARG A 310 2.18 10.99 -34.50
N SER A 311 3.26 10.29 -34.20
CA SER A 311 3.82 9.24 -35.03
C SER A 311 4.68 8.27 -34.22
N THR A 312 5.04 7.14 -34.84
CA THR A 312 6.06 6.20 -34.33
C THR A 312 7.39 6.89 -34.05
N SER A 313 7.86 7.76 -34.96
CA SER A 313 9.13 8.46 -34.81
C SER A 313 9.14 9.43 -33.62
N ASP A 314 8.05 10.19 -33.44
CA ASP A 314 7.84 11.10 -32.30
C ASP A 314 7.78 10.30 -30.98
N THR A 315 7.12 9.14 -31.00
CA THR A 315 7.09 8.23 -29.85
C THR A 315 8.47 7.72 -29.46
N ILE A 316 9.28 7.29 -30.45
CA ILE A 316 10.65 6.82 -30.23
C ILE A 316 11.54 7.97 -29.71
N GLU A 317 11.40 9.19 -30.25
CA GLU A 317 12.15 10.35 -29.77
C GLU A 317 11.82 10.68 -28.31
N LYS A 318 10.54 10.68 -27.95
CA LYS A 318 10.09 10.89 -26.56
C LYS A 318 10.60 9.81 -25.63
N LEU A 319 10.49 8.54 -26.03
CA LEU A 319 11.07 7.43 -25.29
C LEU A 319 12.57 7.67 -25.06
N LYS A 320 13.32 7.99 -26.13
CA LYS A 320 14.75 8.27 -26.05
C LYS A 320 15.10 9.37 -25.05
N ASN A 321 14.36 10.46 -25.07
CA ASN A 321 14.58 11.57 -24.15
C ASN A 321 14.30 11.17 -22.70
N LEU A 322 13.18 10.47 -22.45
CA LEU A 322 12.74 10.10 -21.11
C LEU A 322 13.56 8.96 -20.48
N SER A 323 13.99 7.96 -21.27
CA SER A 323 14.74 6.80 -20.79
C SER A 323 16.22 6.81 -21.18
N SER A 324 16.79 7.97 -21.51
CA SER A 324 18.21 8.16 -21.85
C SER A 324 19.19 7.63 -20.80
N LYS A 325 18.83 7.67 -19.52
CA LYS A 325 19.63 7.12 -18.40
C LYS A 325 19.25 5.69 -18.01
N LEU A 326 18.16 5.18 -18.56
CA LEU A 326 17.58 3.88 -18.19
C LEU A 326 18.01 2.78 -19.17
N ILE A 327 18.04 3.10 -20.46
CA ILE A 327 18.36 2.16 -21.54
C ILE A 327 19.85 2.31 -21.90
N ASP A 328 20.58 1.22 -21.75
CA ASP A 328 22.02 1.17 -21.99
C ASP A 328 22.34 1.26 -23.48
N ASN A 329 21.60 0.52 -24.33
CA ASN A 329 21.81 0.49 -25.77
C ASN A 329 20.55 0.89 -26.56
N TRP A 330 20.41 2.18 -26.83
CA TRP A 330 19.29 2.73 -27.61
C TRP A 330 19.24 2.26 -29.05
N THR A 331 20.39 2.04 -29.68
CA THR A 331 20.46 1.59 -31.07
C THR A 331 19.88 0.18 -31.20
N GLU A 332 20.25 -0.71 -30.29
CA GLU A 332 19.71 -2.06 -30.23
C GLU A 332 18.21 -2.07 -29.88
N LEU A 333 17.79 -1.24 -28.93
CA LEU A 333 16.38 -1.09 -28.59
C LEU A 333 15.55 -0.64 -29.79
N GLN A 334 15.99 0.42 -30.49
CA GLN A 334 15.30 0.94 -31.67
C GLN A 334 15.24 -0.11 -32.79
N THR A 335 16.35 -0.81 -33.05
CA THR A 335 16.40 -1.89 -34.04
C THR A 335 15.39 -2.99 -33.69
N CYS A 336 15.24 -3.33 -32.41
CA CYS A 336 14.24 -4.29 -31.96
C CYS A 336 12.81 -3.76 -32.14
N ILE A 337 12.53 -2.49 -31.81
CA ILE A 337 11.19 -1.88 -31.97
C ILE A 337 10.71 -1.92 -33.43
N GLU A 338 11.63 -1.76 -34.37
CA GLU A 338 11.39 -1.79 -35.81
C GLU A 338 11.34 -3.21 -36.39
N SER A 339 11.66 -4.24 -35.60
CA SER A 339 11.71 -5.63 -36.05
C SER A 339 10.33 -6.27 -36.22
N GLU A 340 10.22 -7.20 -37.18
CA GLU A 340 9.03 -8.06 -37.33
C GLU A 340 8.82 -8.97 -36.11
N GLU A 341 9.89 -9.35 -35.43
CA GLU A 341 9.83 -10.19 -34.22
C GLU A 341 9.03 -9.48 -33.12
N ALA A 342 9.35 -8.21 -32.83
CA ALA A 342 8.62 -7.42 -31.85
C ALA A 342 7.15 -7.24 -32.26
N LEU A 343 6.89 -6.91 -33.53
CA LEU A 343 5.52 -6.77 -34.04
C LEU A 343 4.71 -8.07 -33.89
N ASN A 344 5.29 -9.21 -34.27
CA ASN A 344 4.63 -10.51 -34.18
C ASN A 344 4.38 -10.93 -32.74
N SER A 345 5.32 -10.64 -31.82
CA SER A 345 5.15 -10.88 -30.39
C SER A 345 3.95 -10.10 -29.84
N ILE A 346 3.88 -8.79 -30.09
CA ILE A 346 2.77 -7.96 -29.59
C ILE A 346 1.44 -8.38 -30.23
N ARG A 347 1.42 -8.73 -31.53
CA ARG A 347 0.22 -9.25 -32.20
C ARG A 347 -0.27 -10.56 -31.60
N ALA A 348 0.63 -11.47 -31.24
CA ALA A 348 0.25 -12.72 -30.59
C ALA A 348 -0.41 -12.47 -29.23
N GLN A 349 0.12 -11.52 -28.45
CA GLN A 349 -0.46 -11.13 -27.17
C GLN A 349 -1.83 -10.46 -27.36
N GLY A 350 -1.97 -9.55 -28.33
CA GLY A 350 -3.23 -8.90 -28.67
C GLY A 350 -4.32 -9.85 -29.18
N LYS A 351 -3.96 -11.01 -29.76
CA LYS A 351 -4.91 -12.07 -30.14
C LYS A 351 -5.35 -12.95 -28.97
N THR A 352 -4.55 -12.96 -27.90
CA THR A 352 -4.78 -13.80 -26.72
C THR A 352 -5.71 -13.13 -25.73
N GLY A 353 -5.56 -11.82 -25.56
CA GLY A 353 -6.50 -10.97 -24.80
C GLY A 353 -7.76 -10.71 -25.61
#